data_AF-A0A2N1QFL0-F1
#
_entry.id   AF-A0A2N1QFL0-F1
#
_cell.length_a   1.000
_cell.length_b   1.000
_cell.length_c   1.000
_cell.angle_alpha   90.00
_cell.angle_beta   90.00
_cell.angle_gamma   90.00
#
_symmetry.space_group_name_H-M   'P 1'
#
loop_
_entity.id
_entity.type
_entity.pdbx_description
1 polymer ?
#
loop_
_entity_poly.entity_id
_entity_poly.type
_entity_poly.pdbx_seq_one_letter_code
_entity_poly.pdbx_strand_id
1 'polypeptide(L)'
;MNSTQRPETTVDKDWKKVVGVKEGLEQYYQIEQTTDLYSLNTGKVLAKIGINNKTDIKTKSPVSYIVIDRTMHLNEKGIQYLCNWLKKLIIVTSNKMHPAYKLKDMFNNLIVIYYKADIDFIDLFTILKHEHGVDSLTIQSGGTLNSIFIRSGLVDHLKIVVAPIIVGGKDTPTLIDGMSLLKEDELASLKALKLKKSKVLNDSYIMLEYDVIQETQIV
;
A
#
# COMPACT_ATOMS: atom_id res chain seq x y z
N MET A 1 -8.57 22.89 16.77
CA MET A 1 -7.33 22.43 17.43
C MET A 1 -7.34 20.92 17.44
N ASN A 2 -6.42 20.29 16.72
CA ASN A 2 -5.73 19.08 17.14
C ASN A 2 -4.56 18.96 16.16
N SER A 3 -3.37 19.28 16.66
CA SER A 3 -2.13 18.88 16.02
C SER A 3 -2.22 17.38 15.78
N THR A 4 -2.27 16.94 14.53
CA THR A 4 -2.04 15.55 14.13
C THR A 4 -0.61 15.17 14.51
N GLN A 5 -0.38 14.92 15.80
CA GLN A 5 0.80 14.23 16.29
C GLN A 5 0.74 12.84 15.69
N ARG A 6 1.76 12.52 14.87
CA ARG A 6 1.89 11.19 14.30
C ARG A 6 2.17 10.23 15.45
N PRO A 7 1.51 9.05 15.52
CA PRO A 7 1.86 8.06 16.51
C PRO A 7 3.32 7.63 16.29
N GLU A 8 4.11 7.65 17.37
CA GLU A 8 5.50 7.15 17.38
C GLU A 8 5.59 5.63 17.24
N THR A 9 4.45 4.94 17.39
CA THR A 9 4.33 3.50 17.39
C THR A 9 3.95 2.94 16.01
N THR A 10 4.53 1.78 15.69
CA THR A 10 4.33 1.08 14.41
C THR A 10 4.40 -0.43 14.64
N VAL A 11 3.64 -1.20 13.84
CA VAL A 11 3.70 -2.68 13.85
C VAL A 11 5.14 -3.16 13.71
N ASP A 12 5.87 -2.66 12.71
CA ASP A 12 7.24 -3.11 12.37
C ASP A 12 8.26 -2.91 13.50
N LYS A 13 8.06 -1.88 14.33
CA LYS A 13 8.95 -1.54 15.45
C LYS A 13 8.51 -2.22 16.75
N ASP A 14 7.22 -2.22 17.04
CA ASP A 14 6.72 -2.50 18.38
C ASP A 14 6.27 -3.94 18.56
N TRP A 15 5.72 -4.58 17.52
CA TRP A 15 5.27 -5.97 17.63
C TRP A 15 6.43 -6.95 17.78
N LYS A 16 7.63 -6.58 17.34
CA LYS A 16 8.88 -7.31 17.62
C LYS A 16 9.21 -7.42 19.11
N LYS A 17 8.57 -6.61 19.96
CA LYS A 17 8.76 -6.59 21.41
C LYS A 17 7.67 -7.36 22.16
N VAL A 18 6.62 -7.80 21.49
CA VAL A 18 5.45 -8.46 22.10
C VAL A 18 5.61 -9.99 22.01
N VAL A 19 5.78 -10.64 23.15
CA VAL A 19 5.83 -12.11 23.25
C VAL A 19 4.48 -12.71 22.86
N GLY A 20 4.50 -13.78 22.06
CA GLY A 20 3.31 -14.40 21.48
C GLY A 20 2.92 -13.81 20.11
N VAL A 21 3.61 -12.75 19.67
CA VAL A 21 3.38 -12.07 18.38
C VAL A 21 4.68 -12.03 17.59
N LYS A 22 5.79 -11.65 18.21
CA LYS A 22 7.10 -11.50 17.54
C LYS A 22 7.60 -12.79 16.88
N GLU A 23 7.24 -13.94 17.42
CA GLU A 23 7.68 -15.27 16.98
C GLU A 23 7.20 -15.58 15.56
N GLY A 24 5.92 -15.28 15.28
CA GLY A 24 5.32 -15.51 13.97
C GLY A 24 5.46 -14.36 12.98
N LEU A 25 5.93 -13.18 13.42
CA LEU A 25 5.88 -11.93 12.64
C LEU A 25 6.66 -12.00 11.33
N GLU A 26 7.77 -12.74 11.27
CA GLU A 26 8.60 -12.83 10.06
C GLU A 26 7.85 -13.48 8.89
N GLN A 27 6.87 -14.36 9.17
CA GLN A 27 6.06 -15.01 8.15
C GLN A 27 5.25 -14.00 7.33
N TYR A 28 4.83 -12.89 7.93
CA TYR A 28 4.13 -11.81 7.21
C TYR A 28 5.00 -11.26 6.07
N TYR A 29 6.27 -10.94 6.34
CA TYR A 29 7.19 -10.40 5.33
C TYR A 29 7.58 -11.44 4.29
N GLN A 30 7.66 -12.72 4.66
CA GLN A 30 7.87 -13.81 3.71
C GLN A 30 6.69 -13.92 2.75
N ILE A 31 5.46 -13.86 3.26
CA ILE A 31 4.23 -13.89 2.46
C ILE A 31 4.17 -12.67 1.53
N GLU A 32 4.53 -11.49 2.04
CA GLU A 32 4.62 -10.25 1.26
C GLU A 32 5.56 -10.38 0.05
N GLN A 33 6.70 -11.05 0.22
CA GLN A 33 7.66 -11.31 -0.87
C GLN A 33 7.16 -12.28 -1.95
N THR A 34 6.07 -13.02 -1.69
CA THR A 34 5.46 -13.93 -2.69
C THR A 34 4.40 -13.26 -3.55
N THR A 35 4.26 -11.94 -3.46
CA THR A 35 3.24 -11.17 -4.17
C THR A 35 3.72 -10.75 -5.57
N ASP A 36 2.93 -9.91 -6.25
CA ASP A 36 3.19 -9.50 -7.62
C ASP A 36 4.53 -8.77 -7.81
N LEU A 37 5.03 -8.78 -9.04
CA LEU A 37 6.22 -8.00 -9.42
C LEU A 37 5.96 -6.48 -9.43
N TYR A 38 4.71 -6.05 -9.32
CA TYR A 38 4.32 -4.65 -9.17
C TYR A 38 3.68 -4.44 -7.81
N SER A 39 4.21 -3.48 -7.05
CA SER A 39 3.67 -3.11 -5.74
C SER A 39 3.28 -1.63 -5.71
N LEU A 40 2.02 -1.36 -5.43
CA LEU A 40 1.51 0.00 -5.25
C LEU A 40 1.64 0.41 -3.78
N ASN A 41 2.40 1.47 -3.55
CA ASN A 41 2.71 2.03 -2.24
C ASN A 41 2.34 3.51 -2.18
N THR A 42 2.43 4.10 -0.98
CA THR A 42 2.37 5.55 -0.83
C THR A 42 3.69 6.10 -0.32
N GLY A 43 4.05 7.32 -0.74
CA GLY A 43 5.25 7.99 -0.23
C GLY A 43 5.24 8.10 1.29
N LYS A 44 4.06 8.28 1.90
CA LYS A 44 3.87 8.31 3.35
C LYS A 44 4.30 7.00 4.03
N VAL A 45 3.85 5.86 3.51
CA VAL A 45 4.22 4.52 4.04
C VAL A 45 5.71 4.29 3.88
N LEU A 46 6.28 4.57 2.71
CA LEU A 46 7.70 4.38 2.45
C LEU A 46 8.58 5.29 3.31
N ALA A 47 8.18 6.56 3.51
CA ALA A 47 8.88 7.46 4.41
C ALA A 47 8.80 6.98 5.88
N LYS A 48 7.65 6.43 6.30
CA LYS A 48 7.44 5.89 7.66
C LYS A 48 8.37 4.72 7.98
N ILE A 49 8.61 3.82 7.02
CA ILE A 49 9.57 2.71 7.18
C ILE A 49 11.03 3.13 6.96
N GLY A 50 11.28 4.44 6.77
CA GLY A 50 12.61 5.03 6.78
C GLY A 50 13.33 5.04 5.43
N ILE A 51 12.65 4.84 4.30
CA ILE A 51 13.28 4.82 2.95
C ILE A 51 14.14 6.06 2.69
N ASN A 52 13.70 7.24 3.14
CA ASN A 52 14.43 8.50 2.99
C ASN A 52 15.83 8.54 3.63
N ASN A 53 16.09 7.64 4.58
CA ASN A 53 17.31 7.60 5.38
C ASN A 53 18.14 6.33 5.14
N LYS A 54 17.70 5.44 4.24
CA LYS A 54 18.42 4.21 3.93
C LYS A 54 19.70 4.53 3.16
N THR A 55 20.78 3.85 3.54
CA THR A 55 22.11 3.99 2.93
C THR A 55 22.71 2.65 2.54
N ASP A 56 22.02 1.54 2.82
CA ASP A 56 22.48 0.20 2.47
C ASP A 56 22.46 -0.02 0.96
N ILE A 57 23.50 -0.66 0.44
CA ILE A 57 23.57 -1.01 -0.97
C ILE A 57 22.72 -2.25 -1.20
N LYS A 58 21.67 -2.11 -2.03
CA LYS A 58 20.80 -3.21 -2.41
C LYS A 58 21.23 -3.82 -3.74
N THR A 59 21.12 -5.14 -3.84
CA THR A 59 21.08 -5.81 -5.15
C THR A 59 19.75 -5.46 -5.81
N LYS A 60 19.78 -5.22 -7.13
CA LYS A 60 18.60 -4.79 -7.87
C LYS A 60 17.51 -5.88 -7.83
N SER A 61 16.34 -5.50 -7.36
CA SER A 61 15.15 -6.33 -7.24
C SER A 61 14.39 -6.38 -8.59
N PRO A 62 13.80 -7.52 -8.97
CA PRO A 62 12.92 -7.59 -10.13
C PRO A 62 11.59 -6.85 -9.93
N VAL A 63 11.27 -6.48 -8.68
CA VAL A 63 10.04 -5.79 -8.31
C VAL A 63 10.08 -4.33 -8.77
N SER A 64 8.91 -3.83 -9.18
CA SER A 64 8.67 -2.45 -9.60
C SER A 64 7.65 -1.80 -8.69
N TYR A 65 7.89 -0.55 -8.27
CA TYR A 65 6.95 0.16 -7.40
C TYR A 65 6.18 1.22 -8.16
N ILE A 66 4.89 1.31 -7.86
CA ILE A 66 4.04 2.45 -8.17
C ILE A 66 3.82 3.21 -6.87
N VAL A 67 4.32 4.43 -6.76
CA VAL A 67 4.29 5.20 -5.51
C VAL A 67 3.43 6.43 -5.68
N ILE A 68 2.31 6.47 -4.96
CA ILE A 68 1.46 7.65 -4.88
C ILE A 68 2.05 8.61 -3.83
N ASP A 69 2.52 9.77 -4.27
CA ASP A 69 3.07 10.79 -3.38
C ASP A 69 2.70 12.22 -3.81
N ARG A 70 1.58 12.71 -3.30
CA ARG A 70 1.04 14.05 -3.60
C ARG A 70 1.74 15.16 -2.82
N THR A 71 2.28 14.87 -1.64
CA THR A 71 2.78 15.88 -0.69
C THR A 71 4.28 15.74 -0.40
N MET A 72 5.03 15.09 -1.30
CA MET A 72 6.50 14.99 -1.23
C MET A 72 7.00 14.35 0.07
N HIS A 73 6.38 13.24 0.48
CA HIS A 73 6.90 12.47 1.62
C HIS A 73 8.26 11.87 1.32
N LEU A 74 8.50 11.43 0.08
CA LEU A 74 9.80 10.98 -0.38
C LEU A 74 10.69 12.17 -0.75
N ASN A 75 11.91 12.16 -0.23
CA ASN A 75 12.95 13.12 -0.59
C ASN A 75 13.84 12.55 -1.72
N GLU A 76 14.77 13.37 -2.21
CA GLU A 76 15.68 12.97 -3.29
C GLU A 76 16.48 11.69 -2.95
N LYS A 77 16.94 11.55 -1.70
CA LYS A 77 17.67 10.36 -1.24
C LYS A 77 16.81 9.10 -1.28
N GLY A 78 15.56 9.20 -0.82
CA GLY A 78 14.61 8.09 -0.86
C GLY A 78 14.28 7.65 -2.28
N ILE A 79 14.08 8.60 -3.20
CA ILE A 79 13.83 8.28 -4.61
C ILE A 79 15.07 7.63 -5.25
N GLN A 80 16.27 8.18 -5.02
CA GLN A 80 17.52 7.60 -5.52
C GLN A 80 17.72 6.17 -4.99
N TYR A 81 17.49 5.96 -3.70
CA TYR A 81 17.55 4.63 -3.07
C TYR A 81 16.62 3.65 -3.77
N LEU A 82 15.36 4.03 -3.99
CA LEU A 82 14.37 3.19 -4.68
C LEU A 82 14.77 2.92 -6.15
N CYS A 83 15.28 3.91 -6.88
CA CYS A 83 15.74 3.70 -8.26
C CYS A 83 16.93 2.74 -8.35
N ASN A 84 17.84 2.77 -7.38
CA ASN A 84 18.97 1.84 -7.30
C ASN A 84 18.52 0.43 -6.93
N TRP A 85 17.49 0.31 -6.10
CA TRP A 85 16.97 -0.97 -5.63
C TRP A 85 15.99 -1.65 -6.61
N LEU A 86 15.10 -0.91 -7.27
CA LEU A 86 13.95 -1.48 -7.99
C LEU A 86 14.19 -1.61 -9.50
N LYS A 87 13.49 -2.57 -10.14
CA LYS A 87 13.48 -2.70 -11.60
C LYS A 87 12.94 -1.44 -12.25
N LYS A 88 11.79 -0.94 -11.80
CA LYS A 88 11.14 0.28 -12.26
C LYS A 88 10.48 1.00 -11.08
N LEU A 89 10.57 2.33 -11.05
CA LEU A 89 9.88 3.18 -10.10
C LEU A 89 8.97 4.14 -10.87
N ILE A 90 7.67 4.07 -10.61
CA ILE A 90 6.67 4.99 -11.15
C ILE A 90 6.18 5.86 -10.00
N ILE A 91 6.45 7.16 -10.05
CA ILE A 91 5.95 8.15 -9.09
C ILE A 91 4.67 8.76 -9.65
N VAL A 92 3.57 8.61 -8.94
CA VAL A 92 2.28 9.22 -9.27
C VAL A 92 2.07 10.41 -8.34
N THR A 93 1.96 11.62 -8.90
CA THR A 93 1.88 12.85 -8.10
C THR A 93 1.00 13.90 -8.75
N SER A 94 0.42 14.78 -7.93
CA SER A 94 -0.23 16.01 -8.40
C SER A 94 0.61 17.26 -8.12
N ASN A 95 1.87 17.09 -7.71
CA ASN A 95 2.77 18.18 -7.36
C ASN A 95 3.94 18.29 -8.34
N LYS A 96 3.99 19.38 -9.12
CA LYS A 96 5.09 19.64 -10.08
C LYS A 96 6.44 19.93 -9.42
N MET A 97 6.44 20.28 -8.13
CA MET A 97 7.67 20.48 -7.35
C MET A 97 8.20 19.18 -6.74
N HIS A 98 7.57 18.03 -7.03
CA HIS A 98 7.99 16.75 -6.48
C HIS A 98 9.45 16.42 -6.86
N PRO A 99 10.30 15.90 -5.94
CA PRO A 99 11.73 15.75 -6.21
C PRO A 99 12.05 14.78 -7.35
N ALA A 100 11.13 13.88 -7.68
CA ALA A 100 11.23 12.98 -8.83
C ALA A 100 11.48 13.72 -10.15
N TYR A 101 10.96 14.93 -10.33
CA TYR A 101 11.18 15.71 -11.56
C TYR A 101 12.63 16.11 -11.80
N LYS A 102 13.41 16.29 -10.72
CA LYS A 102 14.85 16.59 -10.83
C LYS A 102 15.67 15.33 -11.15
N LEU A 103 15.15 14.17 -10.77
CA LEU A 103 15.86 12.90 -10.86
C LEU A 103 15.50 12.09 -12.10
N LYS A 104 14.38 12.39 -12.78
CA LYS A 104 13.89 11.61 -13.92
C LYS A 104 14.93 11.48 -15.04
N ASP A 105 15.74 12.52 -15.28
CA ASP A 105 16.76 12.51 -16.33
C ASP A 105 18.06 11.80 -15.88
N MET A 106 18.21 11.56 -14.58
CA MET A 106 19.34 10.82 -13.99
C MET A 106 19.09 9.30 -13.92
N PHE A 107 17.82 8.88 -13.89
CA PHE A 107 17.44 7.48 -13.70
C PHE A 107 16.50 7.02 -14.81
N ASN A 108 16.99 6.17 -15.71
CA ASN A 108 16.21 5.61 -16.83
C ASN A 108 15.02 4.74 -16.39
N ASN A 109 15.01 4.27 -15.15
CA ASN A 109 13.95 3.45 -14.57
C ASN A 109 12.97 4.24 -13.70
N LEU A 110 13.07 5.58 -13.67
CA LEU A 110 12.15 6.47 -12.99
C LEU A 110 11.16 7.09 -13.98
N ILE A 111 9.88 6.84 -13.75
CA ILE A 111 8.77 7.44 -14.50
C ILE A 111 7.97 8.33 -13.55
N VAL A 112 7.50 9.48 -14.05
CA VAL A 112 6.62 10.38 -13.30
C VAL A 112 5.30 10.52 -14.04
N ILE A 113 4.21 10.08 -13.42
CA ILE A 113 2.83 10.28 -13.88
C ILE A 113 2.24 11.45 -13.10
N TYR A 114 1.73 12.44 -13.84
CA TYR A 114 1.24 13.69 -13.26
C TYR A 114 -0.28 13.85 -13.43
N TYR A 115 -0.97 14.12 -12.32
CA TYR A 115 -2.37 14.55 -12.33
C TYR A 115 -2.46 16.02 -11.96
N LYS A 116 -3.22 16.82 -12.72
CA LYS A 116 -3.41 18.24 -12.40
C LYS A 116 -4.27 18.46 -11.15
N ALA A 117 -5.20 17.55 -10.90
CA ALA A 117 -6.15 17.58 -9.79
C ALA A 117 -5.94 16.34 -8.90
N ASP A 118 -7.03 15.80 -8.33
CA ASP A 118 -6.98 14.50 -7.70
C ASP A 118 -6.61 13.40 -8.69
N ILE A 119 -6.02 12.34 -8.15
CA ILE A 119 -5.59 11.19 -8.94
C ILE A 119 -6.83 10.39 -9.30
N ASP A 120 -7.08 10.25 -10.60
CA ASP A 120 -8.07 9.31 -11.11
C ASP A 120 -7.44 7.91 -11.13
N PHE A 121 -7.92 7.04 -10.24
CA PHE A 121 -7.36 5.68 -10.10
C PHE A 121 -7.77 4.74 -11.23
N ILE A 122 -8.91 4.98 -11.89
CA ILE A 122 -9.35 4.18 -13.04
C ILE A 122 -8.42 4.50 -14.23
N ASP A 123 -8.22 5.79 -14.49
CA ASP A 123 -7.28 6.25 -15.51
C ASP A 123 -5.85 5.78 -15.19
N LEU A 124 -5.40 5.91 -13.94
CA LEU A 124 -4.07 5.43 -13.54
C LEU A 124 -3.89 3.94 -13.85
N PHE A 125 -4.83 3.09 -13.47
CA PHE A 125 -4.73 1.65 -13.72
C PHE A 125 -4.80 1.32 -15.21
N THR A 126 -5.55 2.10 -15.99
CA THR A 126 -5.58 2.03 -17.45
C THR A 126 -4.20 2.35 -18.04
N ILE A 127 -3.56 3.44 -17.62
CA ILE A 127 -2.20 3.83 -18.04
C ILE A 127 -1.20 2.73 -17.65
N LEU A 128 -1.25 2.26 -16.39
CA LEU A 128 -0.36 1.19 -15.92
C LEU A 128 -0.48 -0.07 -16.78
N LYS A 129 -1.70 -0.47 -17.14
CA LYS A 129 -1.95 -1.63 -18.00
C LYS A 129 -1.41 -1.42 -19.41
N HIS A 130 -1.84 -0.36 -20.08
CA HIS A 130 -1.63 -0.19 -21.52
C HIS A 130 -0.25 0.39 -21.87
N GLU A 131 0.28 1.30 -21.07
CA GLU A 131 1.56 1.98 -21.35
C GLU A 131 2.74 1.35 -20.61
N HIS A 132 2.49 0.61 -19.53
CA HIS A 132 3.54 0.05 -18.68
C HIS A 132 3.50 -1.46 -18.53
N GLY A 133 2.50 -2.15 -19.11
CA GLY A 133 2.40 -3.60 -19.10
C GLY A 133 2.21 -4.17 -17.70
N VAL A 134 1.47 -3.47 -16.84
CA VAL A 134 1.13 -3.93 -15.50
C VAL A 134 -0.14 -4.78 -15.59
N ASP A 135 0.03 -6.10 -15.58
CA ASP A 135 -1.09 -7.05 -15.66
C ASP A 135 -1.74 -7.33 -14.30
N SER A 136 -0.92 -7.40 -13.24
CA SER A 136 -1.33 -7.54 -11.85
C SER A 136 -0.46 -6.66 -10.98
N LEU A 137 -1.01 -6.18 -9.86
CA LEU A 137 -0.28 -5.44 -8.85
C LEU A 137 -0.84 -5.73 -7.47
N THR A 138 0.04 -5.67 -6.48
CA THR A 138 -0.33 -5.77 -5.07
C THR A 138 -0.41 -4.38 -4.45
N ILE A 139 -1.52 -4.08 -3.79
CA ILE A 139 -1.74 -2.79 -3.11
C ILE A 139 -1.25 -2.88 -1.66
N GLN A 140 -0.24 -2.09 -1.33
CA GLN A 140 0.38 -2.00 -0.02
C GLN A 140 0.31 -0.56 0.48
N SER A 141 -0.90 -0.12 0.77
CA SER A 141 -1.20 1.25 1.14
C SER A 141 -1.74 1.35 2.58
N GLY A 142 -2.19 2.55 2.97
CA GLY A 142 -2.85 2.74 4.26
C GLY A 142 -4.37 2.52 4.16
N GLY A 143 -5.03 2.29 5.28
CA GLY A 143 -6.47 2.00 5.33
C GLY A 143 -7.37 2.98 4.56
N THR A 144 -7.03 4.27 4.57
CA THR A 144 -7.79 5.30 3.83
C THR A 144 -7.71 5.12 2.31
N LEU A 145 -6.56 4.71 1.78
CA LEU A 145 -6.42 4.51 0.33
C LEU A 145 -6.91 3.12 -0.07
N ASN A 146 -6.72 2.11 0.78
CA ASN A 146 -7.34 0.80 0.60
C ASN A 146 -8.88 0.90 0.51
N SER A 147 -9.51 1.76 1.32
CA SER A 147 -10.98 1.94 1.26
C SER A 147 -11.45 2.58 -0.04
N ILE A 148 -10.68 3.54 -0.58
CA ILE A 148 -10.97 4.12 -1.89
C ILE A 148 -10.93 3.02 -2.96
N PHE A 149 -9.88 2.20 -3.00
CA PHE A 149 -9.78 1.13 -3.98
C PHE A 149 -10.90 0.11 -3.86
N ILE A 150 -11.22 -0.36 -2.66
CA ILE A 150 -12.28 -1.35 -2.44
C ILE A 150 -13.65 -0.78 -2.82
N ARG A 151 -13.99 0.42 -2.34
CA ARG A 151 -15.30 1.03 -2.61
C ARG A 151 -15.50 1.35 -4.08
N SER A 152 -14.43 1.69 -4.79
CA SER A 152 -14.45 1.91 -6.24
C SER A 152 -14.45 0.61 -7.07
N GLY A 153 -14.46 -0.58 -6.46
CA GLY A 153 -14.42 -1.86 -7.18
C GLY A 153 -13.10 -2.12 -7.91
N LEU A 154 -12.00 -1.55 -7.40
CA LEU A 154 -10.66 -1.64 -8.00
C LEU A 154 -9.78 -2.73 -7.35
N VAL A 155 -10.39 -3.63 -6.58
CA VAL A 155 -9.70 -4.73 -5.90
C VAL A 155 -10.41 -6.03 -6.24
N ASP A 156 -9.70 -6.98 -6.82
CA ASP A 156 -10.25 -8.29 -7.18
C ASP A 156 -10.07 -9.33 -6.07
N HIS A 157 -8.96 -9.25 -5.35
CA HIS A 157 -8.57 -10.23 -4.33
C HIS A 157 -8.04 -9.53 -3.07
N LEU A 158 -8.36 -10.09 -1.90
CA LEU A 158 -7.70 -9.73 -0.65
C LEU A 158 -6.91 -10.90 -0.10
N LYS A 159 -5.69 -10.61 0.34
CA LYS A 159 -4.87 -11.51 1.13
C LYS A 159 -4.60 -10.85 2.47
N ILE A 160 -5.15 -11.41 3.54
CA ILE A 160 -5.14 -10.84 4.89
C ILE A 160 -4.34 -11.78 5.78
N VAL A 161 -3.36 -11.22 6.50
CA VAL A 161 -2.68 -11.92 7.60
C VAL A 161 -3.20 -11.34 8.91
N VAL A 162 -3.76 -12.21 9.76
CA VAL A 162 -4.25 -11.88 11.09
C VAL A 162 -3.22 -12.35 12.11
N ALA A 163 -2.67 -11.40 12.86
CA ALA A 163 -1.78 -11.68 13.98
C ALA A 163 -2.58 -11.97 15.26
N PRO A 164 -2.06 -12.78 16.21
CA PRO A 164 -2.73 -13.14 17.45
C PRO A 164 -2.64 -12.01 18.51
N ILE A 165 -3.10 -10.80 18.18
CA ILE A 165 -3.01 -9.63 19.04
C ILE A 165 -4.28 -8.77 18.98
N ILE A 166 -4.68 -8.22 20.13
CA ILE A 166 -5.77 -7.25 20.25
C ILE A 166 -5.18 -5.87 20.53
N VAL A 167 -5.38 -4.92 19.61
CA VAL A 167 -4.79 -3.56 19.70
C VAL A 167 -5.77 -2.55 20.29
N GLY A 168 -7.00 -2.50 19.76
CA GLY A 168 -8.00 -1.50 20.15
C GLY A 168 -7.63 -0.06 19.77
N GLY A 169 -8.42 0.90 20.26
CA GLY A 169 -8.24 2.34 20.03
C GLY A 169 -9.05 2.86 18.84
N LYS A 170 -9.89 3.88 19.09
CA LYS A 170 -10.77 4.49 18.09
C LYS A 170 -9.99 5.08 16.91
N ASP A 171 -8.84 5.67 17.19
CA ASP A 171 -8.01 6.37 16.21
C ASP A 171 -6.84 5.49 15.71
N THR A 172 -6.85 4.19 16.02
CA THR A 172 -5.86 3.24 15.52
C THR A 172 -6.17 2.93 14.05
N PRO A 173 -5.21 3.07 13.13
CA PRO A 173 -5.42 2.73 11.72
C PRO A 173 -5.86 1.28 11.55
N THR A 174 -6.88 1.06 10.74
CA THR A 174 -7.43 -0.27 10.41
C THR A 174 -7.01 -0.71 9.00
N LEU A 175 -7.36 -1.95 8.62
CA LEU A 175 -7.12 -2.48 7.28
C LEU A 175 -7.78 -1.60 6.20
N ILE A 176 -9.03 -1.20 6.45
CA ILE A 176 -9.89 -0.35 5.63
C ILE A 176 -10.42 0.77 6.53
N ASP A 177 -9.96 2.00 6.29
CA ASP A 177 -10.22 3.20 7.10
C ASP A 177 -10.82 4.31 6.21
N GLY A 178 -11.05 5.51 6.74
CA GLY A 178 -11.55 6.66 6.01
C GLY A 178 -12.98 7.02 6.39
N MET A 179 -13.74 7.56 5.43
CA MET A 179 -15.08 8.08 5.71
C MET A 179 -16.03 6.95 6.11
N SER A 180 -16.74 7.14 7.22
CA SER A 180 -17.80 6.24 7.67
C SER A 180 -18.97 6.28 6.68
N LEU A 181 -19.65 5.14 6.53
CA LEU A 181 -20.96 5.10 5.85
C LEU A 181 -22.00 5.58 6.87
N LEU A 182 -22.75 6.61 6.53
CA LEU A 182 -23.74 7.28 7.37
C LEU A 182 -25.17 7.11 6.85
N LYS A 183 -25.33 6.73 5.58
CA LYS A 183 -26.63 6.60 4.91
C LYS A 183 -26.75 5.25 4.21
N GLU A 184 -27.99 4.83 4.00
CA GLU A 184 -28.34 3.54 3.40
C GLU A 184 -27.94 3.44 1.92
N ASP A 185 -28.04 4.54 1.16
CA ASP A 185 -27.61 4.60 -0.24
C ASP A 185 -26.10 4.37 -0.41
N GLU A 186 -25.31 4.61 0.64
CA GLU A 186 -23.86 4.37 0.63
C GLU A 186 -23.51 2.88 0.79
N LEU A 187 -24.46 2.01 1.17
CA LEU A 187 -24.25 0.57 1.27
C LEU A 187 -23.84 -0.06 -0.06
N ALA A 188 -24.21 0.55 -1.20
CA ALA A 188 -23.81 0.09 -2.53
C ALA A 188 -22.29 0.11 -2.75
N SER A 189 -21.55 0.89 -1.93
CA SER A 189 -20.09 0.94 -1.96
C SER A 189 -19.41 -0.18 -1.16
N LEU A 190 -20.14 -0.92 -0.32
CA LEU A 190 -19.60 -2.09 0.36
C LEU A 190 -19.23 -3.16 -0.67
N LYS A 191 -18.25 -4.00 -0.35
CA LYS A 191 -17.91 -5.18 -1.15
C LYS A 191 -17.96 -6.41 -0.26
N ALA A 192 -18.85 -7.35 -0.61
CA ALA A 192 -18.89 -8.64 0.03
C ALA A 192 -17.68 -9.49 -0.42
N LEU A 193 -17.24 -10.41 0.44
CA LEU A 193 -16.06 -11.23 0.19
C LEU A 193 -16.44 -12.70 0.15
N LYS A 194 -15.85 -13.43 -0.80
CA LYS A 194 -15.96 -14.89 -0.91
C LYS A 194 -14.65 -15.53 -0.49
N LEU A 195 -14.69 -16.34 0.58
CA LEU A 195 -13.49 -17.03 1.06
C LEU A 195 -12.97 -17.98 -0.02
N LYS A 196 -11.70 -17.80 -0.40
CA LYS A 196 -10.98 -18.67 -1.33
C LYS A 196 -10.10 -19.65 -0.58
N LYS A 197 -9.41 -19.19 0.47
CA LYS A 197 -8.49 -20.01 1.25
C LYS A 197 -8.37 -19.49 2.68
N SER A 198 -8.27 -20.40 3.63
CA SER A 198 -7.86 -20.10 5.01
C SER A 198 -6.73 -21.06 5.39
N LYS A 199 -5.70 -20.52 6.03
CA LYS A 199 -4.55 -21.29 6.50
C LYS A 199 -4.10 -20.78 7.86
N VAL A 200 -4.03 -21.68 8.84
CA VAL A 200 -3.32 -21.42 10.10
C VAL A 200 -1.81 -21.44 9.80
N LEU A 201 -1.14 -20.37 10.19
CA LEU A 201 0.31 -20.20 10.11
C LEU A 201 0.93 -20.52 11.49
N ASN A 202 2.26 -20.47 11.59
CA ASN A 202 2.92 -20.71 12.87
C ASN A 202 2.55 -19.61 13.89
N ASP A 203 2.64 -19.95 15.17
CA ASP A 203 2.42 -19.02 16.28
C ASP A 203 1.04 -18.36 16.26
N SER A 204 0.02 -19.13 15.88
CA SER A 204 -1.40 -18.72 15.88
C SER A 204 -1.75 -17.58 14.92
N TYR A 205 -0.89 -17.28 13.95
CA TYR A 205 -1.25 -16.40 12.84
C TYR A 205 -2.23 -17.09 11.89
N ILE A 206 -3.06 -16.32 11.19
CA ILE A 206 -4.00 -16.84 10.19
C ILE A 206 -3.81 -16.07 8.89
N MET A 207 -3.71 -16.79 7.77
CA MET A 207 -3.77 -16.22 6.43
C MET A 207 -5.13 -16.52 5.80
N LEU A 208 -5.79 -15.47 5.32
CA LEU A 208 -7.07 -15.55 4.62
C LEU A 208 -6.90 -14.97 3.22
N GLU A 209 -7.42 -15.68 2.22
CA GLU A 209 -7.53 -15.19 0.85
C GLU A 209 -9.00 -15.14 0.47
N TYR A 210 -9.43 -14.01 -0.08
CA TYR A 210 -10.80 -13.75 -0.52
C TYR A 210 -10.82 -13.26 -1.96
N ASP A 211 -11.85 -13.65 -2.70
CA ASP A 211 -12.28 -12.95 -3.91
C ASP A 211 -13.30 -11.87 -3.52
N VAL A 212 -13.17 -10.69 -4.14
CA VAL A 212 -14.10 -9.58 -3.96
C VAL A 212 -15.31 -9.80 -4.86
N ILE A 213 -16.51 -9.71 -4.28
CA ILE A 213 -17.75 -9.68 -5.05
C ILE A 213 -17.94 -8.25 -5.57
N GLN A 214 -17.71 -8.05 -6.87
CA GLN A 214 -17.64 -6.71 -7.46
C GLN A 214 -18.99 -5.98 -7.49
N GLU A 215 -20.08 -6.70 -7.73
CA GLU A 215 -21.43 -6.14 -7.76
C GLU A 215 -22.11 -6.32 -6.40
N THR A 216 -22.54 -5.21 -5.82
CA THR A 216 -23.24 -5.18 -4.53
C THR A 216 -24.72 -5.08 -4.77
N GLN A 217 -25.48 -6.08 -4.31
CA GLN A 217 -26.94 -6.10 -4.37
C GLN A 217 -27.50 -5.84 -2.97
N ILE A 218 -28.33 -4.80 -2.84
CA ILE A 218 -29.05 -4.48 -1.61
C ILE A 218 -30.48 -5.00 -1.78
N VAL A 219 -30.95 -5.79 -0.82
CA VAL A 219 -32.31 -6.39 -0.79
C VAL A 219 -33.13 -5.81 0.34
#